data_AF-A0A257XWF6-F1
#
_entry.id   AF-A0A257XWF6-F1
#
_cell.length_a   1.000
_cell.length_b   1.000
_cell.length_c   1.000
_cell.angle_alpha   90.00
_cell.angle_beta   90.00
_cell.angle_gamma   90.00
#
_symmetry.space_group_name_H-M   'P 1'
#
loop_
_entity.id
_entity.type
_entity.pdbx_description
1 polymer ?
#
loop_
_entity_poly.entity_id
_entity_poly.type
_entity_poly.pdbx_seq_one_letter_code
_entity_poly.pdbx_strand_id
1 'polypeptide(L)'
;RLITTHGYAYVDTPADLGTDPRDRLLFLPAHGKSHMETPDIAVVLPELVRALDGGRRPLTGAVAGPAIELALREAMALALPAIVVLRDGEPIGSIARMRDWDEYLSRLGTVLADACVTH
;
A
#
# COMPACT_ATOMS: atom_id res chain seq x y z
N ARG A 1 3.48 2.99 -15.35
CA ARG A 1 2.57 4.16 -15.49
C ARG A 1 2.27 4.85 -14.16
N LEU A 2 2.18 4.17 -13.02
CA LEU A 2 1.90 4.80 -11.71
C LEU A 2 2.82 5.97 -11.34
N ILE A 3 4.13 5.78 -11.47
CA ILE A 3 5.15 6.75 -11.05
C ILE A 3 5.15 7.97 -12.00
N THR A 4 5.08 7.71 -13.31
CA THR A 4 5.16 8.74 -14.37
C THR A 4 3.82 9.42 -14.71
N THR A 5 2.68 8.78 -14.42
CA THR A 5 1.33 9.28 -14.81
C THR A 5 0.49 9.71 -13.62
N HIS A 6 0.73 9.19 -12.41
CA HIS A 6 0.03 9.60 -11.19
C HIS A 6 0.92 10.27 -10.16
N GLY A 7 2.23 10.39 -10.42
CA GLY A 7 3.17 11.08 -9.55
C GLY A 7 3.38 10.39 -8.19
N TYR A 8 3.05 9.10 -8.09
CA TYR A 8 3.25 8.38 -6.83
C TYR A 8 4.73 8.23 -6.51
N ALA A 9 5.05 8.43 -5.23
CA ALA A 9 6.39 8.27 -4.71
C ALA A 9 6.83 6.80 -4.87
N TYR A 10 8.03 6.64 -5.42
CA TYR A 10 8.74 5.37 -5.43
C TYR A 10 9.56 5.27 -4.13
N VAL A 11 9.32 4.21 -3.36
CA VAL A 11 9.94 4.00 -2.06
C VAL A 11 10.79 2.75 -2.17
N ASP A 12 12.11 2.87 -2.20
CA ASP A 12 12.99 1.69 -2.28
C ASP A 12 13.50 1.28 -0.91
N THR A 13 13.64 2.24 0.00
CA THR A 13 14.05 2.04 1.39
C THR A 13 13.04 2.66 2.35
N PRO A 14 12.94 2.18 3.61
CA PRO A 14 12.08 2.80 4.61
C PRO A 14 12.45 4.27 4.88
N ALA A 15 13.70 4.69 4.60
CA ALA A 15 14.09 6.09 4.70
C ALA A 15 13.37 6.99 3.67
N ASP A 16 12.97 6.45 2.52
CA ASP A 16 12.23 7.18 1.48
C ASP A 16 10.75 7.44 1.85
N LEU A 17 10.27 6.82 2.94
CA LEU A 17 8.93 7.09 3.46
C LEU A 17 8.84 8.49 4.07
N GLY A 18 9.95 9.03 4.59
CA GLY A 18 9.98 10.35 5.23
C GLY A 18 9.00 10.47 6.40
N THR A 19 8.73 11.70 6.82
CA THR A 19 7.74 12.04 7.85
C THR A 19 6.50 12.64 7.19
N ASP A 20 5.74 11.82 6.47
CA ASP A 20 4.45 12.25 5.91
C ASP A 20 3.33 11.99 6.93
N PRO A 21 2.56 13.01 7.35
CA PRO A 21 1.44 12.83 8.27
C PRO A 21 0.25 12.08 7.66
N ARG A 22 0.29 11.81 6.34
CA ARG A 22 -0.70 11.02 5.60
C ARG A 22 -0.48 9.53 5.78
N ASP A 23 -1.57 8.80 5.86
CA ASP A 23 -1.51 7.35 5.71
C ASP A 23 -1.10 7.04 4.25
N ARG A 24 -0.32 5.96 4.05
CA ARG A 24 0.18 5.56 2.72
C ARG A 24 -0.25 4.15 2.38
N LEU A 25 -0.86 3.98 1.20
CA LEU A 25 -1.04 2.67 0.57
C LEU A 25 0.21 2.34 -0.24
N LEU A 26 1.11 1.54 0.33
CA LEU A 26 2.31 1.07 -0.31
C LEU A 26 2.01 -0.21 -1.11
N PHE A 27 2.08 -0.11 -2.44
CA PHE A 27 1.88 -1.25 -3.33
C PHE A 27 3.19 -2.02 -3.56
N LEU A 28 3.15 -3.32 -3.32
CA LEU A 28 4.24 -4.28 -3.54
C LEU A 28 3.94 -5.11 -4.80
N PRO A 29 4.52 -4.76 -5.96
CA PRO A 29 4.17 -5.34 -7.26
C PRO A 29 4.72 -6.75 -7.53
N ALA A 30 5.50 -7.34 -6.60
CA ALA A 30 6.15 -8.64 -6.75
C ALA A 30 7.31 -8.64 -7.77
N HIS A 31 8.32 -7.77 -7.57
CA HIS A 31 9.43 -7.56 -8.51
C HIS A 31 10.18 -8.86 -8.90
N GLY A 32 10.20 -9.87 -8.03
CA GLY A 32 10.90 -11.13 -8.27
C GLY A 32 10.15 -12.17 -9.12
N LYS A 33 8.87 -11.96 -9.44
CA LYS A 33 8.05 -12.90 -10.23
C LYS A 33 7.11 -12.14 -11.15
N SER A 34 7.04 -12.52 -12.43
CA SER A 34 5.98 -12.01 -13.31
C SER A 34 4.63 -12.54 -12.84
N HIS A 35 3.87 -11.67 -12.17
CA HIS A 35 2.47 -11.91 -11.83
C HIS A 35 1.59 -11.18 -12.85
N MET A 36 0.66 -11.92 -13.47
CA MET A 36 -0.30 -11.38 -14.43
C MET A 36 -1.19 -10.27 -13.83
N GLU A 37 -1.33 -10.27 -12.49
CA GLU A 37 -2.17 -9.35 -11.72
C GLU A 37 -1.50 -8.00 -11.43
N THR A 38 -0.17 -7.89 -11.52
CA THR A 38 0.59 -6.67 -11.22
C THR A 38 0.15 -5.43 -12.03
N PRO A 39 -0.05 -5.50 -13.36
CA PRO A 39 -0.54 -4.35 -14.13
C PRO A 39 -1.97 -3.94 -13.74
N ASP A 40 -2.85 -4.89 -13.41
CA ASP A 40 -4.21 -4.60 -12.96
C ASP A 40 -4.21 -3.91 -11.59
N ILE A 41 -3.43 -4.41 -10.63
CA ILE A 41 -3.36 -3.79 -9.29
C ILE A 41 -2.74 -2.38 -9.37
N ALA A 42 -1.81 -2.18 -10.30
CA ALA A 42 -1.24 -0.86 -10.52
C ALA A 42 -2.29 0.15 -11.02
N VAL A 43 -3.35 -0.29 -11.71
CA VAL A 43 -4.44 0.58 -12.17
C VAL A 43 -5.45 0.87 -11.06
N VAL A 44 -5.69 -0.07 -10.14
CA VAL A 44 -6.69 0.11 -9.08
C VAL A 44 -6.19 0.96 -7.90
N LEU A 45 -4.88 1.04 -7.67
CA LEU A 45 -4.30 1.85 -6.59
C LEU A 45 -4.81 3.31 -6.53
N PRO A 46 -4.82 4.09 -7.63
CA PRO A 46 -5.39 5.44 -7.61
C PRO A 46 -6.89 5.49 -7.29
N GLU A 47 -7.66 4.51 -7.77
CA GLU A 47 -9.08 4.41 -7.47
C GLU A 47 -9.29 4.09 -5.98
N LEU A 48 -8.45 3.23 -5.39
CA LEU A 48 -8.48 2.90 -3.96
C LEU A 48 -8.17 4.13 -3.10
N VAL A 49 -7.12 4.87 -3.44
CA VAL A 49 -6.79 6.12 -2.73
C VAL A 49 -7.97 7.07 -2.81
N ARG A 50 -8.53 7.32 -4.00
CA ARG A 50 -9.68 8.23 -4.17
C ARG A 50 -10.92 7.78 -3.39
N ALA A 51 -11.19 6.49 -3.33
CA ALA A 51 -12.34 5.93 -2.61
C ALA A 51 -12.19 6.04 -1.08
N LEU A 52 -10.96 5.99 -0.56
CA LEU A 52 -10.65 5.97 0.87
C LEU A 52 -10.19 7.32 1.43
N ASP A 53 -9.81 8.28 0.58
CA ASP A 53 -9.36 9.64 0.95
C ASP A 53 -10.47 10.50 1.59
N GLY A 54 -11.73 10.03 1.57
CA GLY A 54 -12.84 10.63 2.35
C GLY A 54 -12.82 10.31 3.86
N GLY A 55 -11.80 9.60 4.35
CA GLY A 55 -11.63 9.21 5.75
C GLY A 55 -11.17 10.34 6.69
N ARG A 56 -10.81 9.96 7.93
CA ARG A 56 -10.39 10.91 8.98
C ARG A 56 -9.02 11.54 8.76
N ARG A 57 -8.16 10.90 7.96
CA ARG A 57 -6.80 11.35 7.66
C ARG A 57 -6.58 11.39 6.15
N PRO A 58 -5.78 12.34 5.65
CA PRO A 58 -5.40 12.38 4.25
C PRO A 58 -4.60 11.13 3.87
N LEU A 59 -4.88 10.58 2.69
CA LEU A 59 -4.34 9.30 2.21
C LEU A 59 -3.53 9.53 0.93
N THR A 60 -2.46 8.77 0.72
CA THR A 60 -1.74 8.81 -0.56
C THR A 60 -1.22 7.44 -0.97
N GLY A 61 -0.93 7.30 -2.27
CA GLY A 61 -0.37 6.07 -2.84
C GLY A 61 1.15 6.12 -2.92
N ALA A 62 1.80 4.97 -2.78
CA ALA A 62 3.22 4.79 -3.03
C ALA A 62 3.48 3.43 -3.69
N VAL A 63 4.57 3.33 -4.43
CA VAL A 63 5.01 2.07 -5.04
C VAL A 63 6.31 1.65 -4.37
N ALA A 64 6.33 0.45 -3.81
CA ALA A 64 7.54 -0.14 -3.24
C ALA A 64 8.53 -0.45 -4.36
N GLY A 65 9.82 -0.29 -4.06
CA GLY A 65 10.91 -0.88 -4.81
C GLY A 65 11.27 -2.28 -4.29
N PRO A 66 12.14 -3.00 -5.00
CA PRO A 66 12.48 -4.38 -4.67
C PRO A 66 13.09 -4.55 -3.27
N ALA A 67 13.83 -3.55 -2.75
CA ALA A 67 14.49 -3.67 -1.45
C ALA A 67 13.49 -3.60 -0.28
N ILE A 68 12.66 -2.56 -0.20
CA ILE A 68 11.61 -2.47 0.83
C ILE A 68 10.53 -3.54 0.65
N GLU A 69 10.22 -3.94 -0.58
CA GLU A 69 9.29 -5.05 -0.84
C GLU A 69 9.78 -6.34 -0.20
N LEU A 70 11.06 -6.68 -0.39
CA LEU A 70 11.65 -7.86 0.23
C LEU A 70 11.63 -7.75 1.75
N ALA A 71 12.05 -6.61 2.31
CA ALA A 71 12.07 -6.38 3.75
C ALA A 71 10.67 -6.52 4.39
N LEU A 72 9.64 -5.89 3.82
CA LEU A 72 8.27 -5.97 4.32
C LEU A 72 7.68 -7.37 4.14
N ARG A 73 7.96 -8.02 3.00
CA ARG A 73 7.54 -9.40 2.76
C ARG A 73 8.10 -10.34 3.81
N GLU A 74 9.38 -10.22 4.17
CA GLU A 74 10.02 -11.07 5.17
C GLU A 74 9.54 -10.74 6.58
N ALA A 75 9.44 -9.45 6.92
CA ALA A 75 8.99 -9.00 8.24
C ALA A 75 7.54 -9.40 8.56
N MET A 76 6.65 -9.34 7.57
CA MET A 76 5.21 -9.59 7.74
C MET A 76 4.72 -10.91 7.11
N ALA A 77 5.64 -11.73 6.58
CA ALA A 77 5.34 -12.98 5.86
C ALA A 77 4.26 -12.84 4.76
N LEU A 78 4.34 -11.77 3.94
CA LEU A 78 3.31 -11.43 2.95
C LEU A 78 3.36 -12.30 1.70
N ALA A 79 2.17 -12.61 1.17
CA ALA A 79 2.03 -13.11 -0.20
C ALA A 79 1.93 -11.94 -1.18
N LEU A 80 2.78 -11.92 -2.21
CA LEU A 80 2.78 -10.88 -3.23
C LEU A 80 1.89 -11.28 -4.44
N PRO A 81 1.29 -10.31 -5.16
CA PRO A 81 1.30 -8.87 -4.89
C PRO A 81 0.45 -8.47 -3.67
N ALA A 82 0.81 -7.37 -3.01
CA ALA A 82 0.15 -6.90 -1.79
C ALA A 82 0.10 -5.37 -1.68
N ILE A 83 -0.83 -4.85 -0.88
CA ILE A 83 -0.92 -3.46 -0.46
C ILE A 83 -0.70 -3.41 1.05
N VAL A 84 0.26 -2.60 1.50
CA VAL A 84 0.56 -2.36 2.91
C VAL A 84 0.08 -0.96 3.27
N VAL A 85 -0.65 -0.82 4.37
CA VAL A 85 -1.04 0.47 4.93
C VAL A 85 0.03 0.91 5.89
N LEU A 86 0.64 2.05 5.60
CA LEU A 86 1.64 2.68 6.45
C LEU A 86 1.04 3.90 7.15
N ARG A 87 1.36 4.06 8.43
CA ARG A 87 1.05 5.24 9.22
C ARG A 87 2.32 5.70 9.91
N ASP A 88 2.69 6.96 9.71
CA ASP A 88 3.92 7.53 10.26
C ASP A 88 5.20 6.71 9.91
N GLY A 89 5.18 6.06 8.73
CA GLY A 89 6.26 5.19 8.25
C GLY A 89 6.19 3.73 8.72
N GLU A 90 5.30 3.40 9.64
CA GLU A 90 5.15 2.06 10.23
C GLU A 90 3.98 1.28 9.57
N PRO A 91 4.15 -0.02 9.27
CA PRO A 91 3.06 -0.85 8.73
C PRO A 91 2.02 -1.17 9.80
N ILE A 92 0.81 -0.65 9.62
CA ILE A 92 -0.35 -0.89 10.51
C ILE A 92 -1.28 -1.99 10.00
N GLY A 93 -1.11 -2.42 8.75
CA GLY A 93 -1.87 -3.53 8.19
C GLY A 93 -1.47 -3.83 6.74
N SER A 94 -1.94 -4.96 6.23
CA SER A 94 -1.67 -5.37 4.86
C SER A 94 -2.81 -6.19 4.28
N ILE A 95 -2.95 -6.12 2.96
CA ILE A 95 -3.86 -6.95 2.18
C ILE A 95 -3.05 -7.56 1.04
N ALA A 96 -2.97 -8.88 1.04
CA ALA A 96 -2.35 -9.66 -0.01
C ALA A 96 -3.38 -10.14 -1.04
N ARG A 97 -2.92 -10.33 -2.28
CA ARG A 97 -3.64 -10.87 -3.44
C ARG A 97 -4.77 -9.99 -3.97
N MET A 98 -5.18 -10.26 -5.20
CA MET A 98 -6.40 -9.68 -5.76
C MET A 98 -7.61 -10.28 -5.03
N ARG A 99 -8.50 -9.40 -4.57
CA ARG A 99 -9.75 -9.70 -3.89
C ARG A 99 -10.84 -8.89 -4.57
N ASP A 100 -12.10 -9.22 -4.33
CA ASP A 100 -13.22 -8.42 -4.79
C ASP A 100 -13.08 -6.96 -4.31
N TRP A 101 -13.46 -6.01 -5.17
CA TRP A 101 -13.30 -4.58 -4.93
C TRP A 101 -13.89 -4.11 -3.59
N ASP A 102 -15.09 -4.59 -3.27
CA ASP A 102 -15.78 -4.26 -2.02
C ASP A 102 -15.01 -4.76 -0.78
N GLU A 103 -14.42 -5.95 -0.88
CA GLU A 103 -13.62 -6.52 0.20
C GLU A 103 -12.33 -5.72 0.43
N TYR A 104 -11.72 -5.21 -0.66
CA TYR A 104 -10.56 -4.32 -0.58
C TYR A 104 -10.89 -3.04 0.19
N LEU A 105 -11.97 -2.37 -0.18
CA LEU A 105 -12.40 -1.12 0.47
C LEU A 105 -12.76 -1.35 1.94
N SER A 106 -13.52 -2.39 2.23
CA SER A 106 -13.95 -2.72 3.59
C SER A 106 -12.76 -3.02 4.51
N ARG A 107 -11.82 -3.85 4.06
CA ARG A 107 -10.62 -4.18 4.84
C ARG A 107 -9.66 -3.01 5.01
N LEU A 108 -9.39 -2.25 3.94
CA LEU A 108 -8.54 -1.06 4.04
C LEU A 108 -9.17 -0.01 4.95
N GLY A 109 -10.47 0.23 4.81
CA GLY A 109 -11.21 1.13 5.69
C GLY A 109 -11.14 0.70 7.15
N THR A 110 -11.24 -0.60 7.42
CA THR A 110 -11.06 -1.17 8.77
C THR A 110 -9.65 -0.88 9.29
N VAL A 111 -8.59 -1.20 8.54
CA VAL A 111 -7.19 -0.95 8.98
C VAL A 111 -6.95 0.54 9.25
N LEU A 112 -7.45 1.42 8.38
CA LEU A 112 -7.32 2.87 8.52
C LEU A 112 -8.06 3.40 9.76
N ALA A 113 -9.19 2.78 10.12
CA ALA A 113 -9.99 3.11 11.30
C ALA A 113 -9.42 2.51 12.60
N ASP A 114 -8.87 1.30 12.56
CA ASP A 114 -8.52 0.48 13.73
C ASP A 114 -7.18 0.85 14.36
N ALA A 115 -6.28 1.53 13.64
CA ALA A 115 -5.01 2.02 14.18
C ALA A 115 -5.16 3.16 15.23
N CYS A 116 -6.30 3.23 15.91
CA CYS A 116 -6.60 3.97 17.14
C CYS A 116 -6.54 3.08 18.40
N VAL A 117 -5.85 1.93 18.40
CA VAL A 117 -5.61 1.16 19.63
C VAL A 117 -4.13 1.19 20.00
N THR A 118 -3.79 2.22 20.77
CA THR A 118 -2.64 2.21 21.66
C THR A 118 -2.94 1.19 22.77
N HIS A 119 -2.13 0.15 22.91
CA HIS A 119 -2.05 -0.62 24.16
C HIS A 119 -1.08 0.09 25.12
#